data_AF-G3I581-F1
#
_entry.id   AF-G3I581-F1
#
_cell.length_a   1.000
_cell.length_b   1.000
_cell.length_c   1.000
_cell.angle_alpha   90.00
_cell.angle_beta   90.00
_cell.angle_gamma   90.00
#
_symmetry.space_group_name_H-M   'P 1'
#
loop_
_entity.id
_entity.type
_entity.pdbx_description
1 polymer ?
#
loop_
_entity_poly.entity_id
_entity_poly.type
_entity_poly.pdbx_seq_one_letter_code
_entity_poly.pdbx_strand_id
1 'polypeptide(L)' 'MTLVDETNMYEGVGRMFILQSKEVIHNQLLEKQKVAEEKIKELEQKKSYLERSVKEAEDNIREMLMARRAQ' A
#
# COMPACT_ATOMS: atom_id res chain seq x y z
N MET A 1 13.37 22.97 4.04
CA MET A 1 14.51 23.54 3.29
C MET A 1 14.51 22.89 1.92
N THR A 2 13.95 23.56 0.92
CA THR A 2 13.85 23.06 -0.45
C THR A 2 15.00 23.62 -1.29
N LEU A 3 15.53 22.80 -2.20
CA LEU A 3 16.60 23.19 -3.13
C LEU A 3 16.09 24.27 -4.08
N VAL A 4 16.98 25.16 -4.53
CA VAL A 4 16.67 26.22 -5.51
C VAL A 4 16.31 25.57 -6.87
N ASP A 5 15.46 26.22 -7.68
CA ASP A 5 14.89 25.62 -8.90
C ASP A 5 15.94 25.23 -9.95
N GLU A 6 17.06 25.93 -10.01
CA GLU A 6 18.17 25.68 -10.94
C GLU A 6 19.12 24.56 -10.47
N THR A 7 18.84 23.93 -9.33
CA THR A 7 19.70 22.85 -8.83
C THR A 7 19.63 21.66 -9.78
N ASN A 8 20.79 21.21 -10.28
CA ASN A 8 20.88 19.98 -11.07
C ASN A 8 20.33 18.80 -10.26
N MET A 9 19.32 18.13 -10.81
CA MET A 9 18.70 16.96 -10.18
C MET A 9 18.82 15.74 -11.08
N TYR A 10 18.99 14.57 -10.48
CA TYR A 10 19.19 13.34 -11.20
C TYR A 10 18.19 12.29 -10.78
N GLU A 11 17.47 11.71 -11.75
CA GLU A 11 16.62 10.54 -11.55
C GLU A 11 17.46 9.26 -11.62
N GLY A 12 17.32 8.38 -10.62
CA GLY A 12 17.97 7.07 -10.62
C GLY A 12 17.22 6.05 -11.48
N VAL A 13 17.89 5.49 -12.48
CA VAL A 13 17.39 4.38 -13.32
C VAL A 13 18.35 3.19 -13.21
N GLY A 14 18.01 2.24 -12.34
CA GLY A 14 18.90 1.13 -12.00
C GLY A 14 20.19 1.61 -11.34
N ARG A 15 21.33 1.46 -12.03
CA ARG A 15 22.66 1.94 -11.58
C ARG A 15 23.07 3.28 -12.21
N MET A 16 22.23 3.85 -13.08
CA MET A 16 22.48 5.09 -13.79
C MET A 16 21.72 6.26 -13.15
N PHE A 17 22.22 7.48 -13.37
CA PHE A 17 21.60 8.73 -12.94
C PHE A 17 21.40 9.64 -14.15
N ILE A 18 20.16 10.03 -14.41
CA ILE A 18 19.78 10.83 -15.58
C ILE A 18 19.45 12.25 -15.11
N LEU A 19 20.13 13.24 -15.67
CA LEU A 19 19.85 14.65 -15.41
C LEU A 19 18.43 14.99 -15.89
N GLN A 20 17.61 15.51 -14.99
CA GLN A 20 16.26 15.98 -15.29
C GLN A 20 15.97 17.28 -14.54
N SER A 21 14.95 18.02 -15.00
CA SER A 21 14.53 19.23 -14.30
C SER A 21 13.90 18.88 -12.94
N LYS A 22 14.02 19.81 -11.99
CA LYS A 22 13.41 19.71 -10.67
C LYS A 22 11.91 19.44 -10.75
N GLU A 23 11.21 20.11 -11.65
CA GLU A 23 9.76 19.97 -11.83
C GLU A 23 9.36 18.54 -12.20
N VAL A 24 10.08 17.93 -13.15
CA VAL A 24 9.80 16.56 -13.60
C VAL A 24 10.02 15.57 -12.45
N ILE A 25 11.15 15.67 -11.75
CA ILE A 25 11.44 14.79 -10.60
C ILE A 25 10.42 15.00 -9.49
N HIS A 26 10.00 16.23 -9.22
CA HIS A 26 8.99 16.51 -8.20
C HIS A 26 7.64 15.87 -8.56
N ASN A 27 7.19 16.03 -9.80
CA ASN A 27 5.94 15.42 -10.28
C ASN A 27 6.00 13.88 -10.24
N GLN A 28 7.14 13.28 -10.61
CA GLN A 28 7.34 11.84 -10.47
C GLN A 28 7.30 11.37 -9.01
N LEU A 29 7.89 12.14 -8.09
CA LEU A 29 7.85 11.82 -6.65
C LEU A 29 6.44 11.93 -6.08
N LEU A 30 5.68 12.95 -6.48
CA LEU A 30 4.27 13.11 -6.08
C LEU A 30 3.42 11.94 -6.59
N GLU A 31 3.60 11.52 -7.83
CA GLU A 31 2.88 10.36 -8.37
C GLU A 31 3.28 9.07 -7.65
N LYS A 32 4.59 8.87 -7.38
CA LYS A 32 5.06 7.72 -6.58
C LYS A 32 4.44 7.69 -5.18
N GLN A 33 4.34 8.85 -4.53
CA GLN A 33 3.67 8.98 -3.23
C GLN A 33 2.19 8.58 -3.34
N LYS A 34 1.47 9.14 -4.32
CA LYS A 34 0.05 8.85 -4.55
C LYS A 34 -0.21 7.36 -4.78
N VAL A 35 0.58 6.71 -5.66
CA VAL A 35 0.46 5.27 -5.92
C VAL A 35 0.71 4.45 -4.65
N ALA A 36 1.70 4.82 -3.84
CA ALA A 36 1.96 4.15 -2.58
C ALA A 36 0.80 4.31 -1.58
N GLU A 37 0.23 5.51 -1.46
CA GLU A 37 -0.94 5.78 -0.62
C GLU A 37 -2.18 5.00 -1.06
N GLU A 38 -2.43 4.91 -2.37
CA GLU A 38 -3.52 4.09 -2.92
C GLU A 38 -3.30 2.60 -2.60
N LYS A 39 -2.06 2.11 -2.72
CA LYS A 39 -1.74 0.71 -2.40
C LYS A 39 -1.91 0.40 -0.91
N ILE A 40 -1.57 1.33 -0.03
CA ILE A 40 -1.80 1.20 1.41
C ILE A 40 -3.30 1.02 1.67
N LYS A 41 -4.15 1.88 1.10
CA LYS A 41 -5.61 1.79 1.29
C LYS A 41 -6.17 0.45 0.80
N GLU A 42 -5.74 -0.02 -0.35
CA GLU A 42 -6.14 -1.32 -0.90
C GLU A 42 -5.74 -2.47 0.04
N LEU A 43 -4.51 -2.45 0.55
CA LEU A 43 -3.99 -3.48 1.45
C LEU A 43 -4.72 -3.47 2.81
N GLU A 44 -5.03 -2.30 3.35
CA GLU A 44 -5.81 -2.17 4.59
C GLU A 44 -7.23 -2.74 4.43
N GLN A 45 -7.91 -2.41 3.32
CA GLN A 45 -9.22 -2.98 3.03
C GLN A 45 -9.17 -4.50 2.90
N LYS A 46 -8.17 -5.02 2.17
CA LYS A 46 -7.97 -6.47 1.99
C LYS A 46 -7.69 -7.16 3.32
N LYS A 47 -6.86 -6.56 4.17
CA LYS A 47 -6.57 -7.06 5.52
C LYS A 47 -7.87 -7.18 6.34
N SER A 48 -8.65 -6.11 6.43
CA SER A 48 -9.90 -6.10 7.19
C SER A 48 -10.93 -7.11 6.65
N TYR A 49 -10.99 -7.30 5.33
CA TYR A 49 -11.83 -8.34 4.73
C TYR A 49 -11.41 -9.75 5.16
N LEU A 50 -10.11 -10.07 5.09
CA LEU A 50 -9.59 -11.37 5.47
C LEU A 50 -9.79 -11.66 6.96
N GLU A 51 -9.54 -10.68 7.83
CA GLU A 51 -9.77 -10.81 9.28
C GLU A 51 -11.23 -11.12 9.61
N ARG A 52 -12.18 -10.45 8.94
CA ARG A 52 -13.62 -10.76 9.09
C ARG A 52 -13.96 -12.16 8.59
N SER A 53 -13.47 -12.53 7.41
CA SER A 53 -13.73 -13.85 6.83
C SER A 53 -13.22 -14.99 7.72
N VAL A 54 -12.04 -14.83 8.32
CA VAL A 54 -11.50 -15.82 9.27
C VAL A 54 -12.39 -15.91 10.51
N LYS A 55 -12.78 -14.78 11.09
CA LYS A 55 -13.66 -14.75 12.27
C LYS A 55 -15.00 -15.44 12.00
N GLU A 56 -15.63 -15.12 10.88
CA GLU A 56 -16.91 -15.73 10.48
C GLU A 56 -16.77 -17.25 10.29
N ALA A 57 -15.68 -17.72 9.68
CA ALA A 57 -15.40 -19.14 9.53
C ALA A 57 -15.18 -19.83 10.89
N GLU A 58 -14.42 -19.21 11.80
CA GLU A 58 -14.21 -19.73 13.16
C GLU A 58 -15.52 -19.81 13.96
N ASP A 59 -16.34 -18.77 13.90
CA ASP A 59 -17.62 -18.72 14.61
C ASP A 59 -18.58 -19.80 14.08
N ASN A 60 -18.68 -19.97 12.76
CA ASN A 60 -19.49 -21.03 12.15
C ASN A 60 -19.03 -22.43 12.57
N ILE A 61 -17.73 -22.70 12.54
CA ILE A 61 -17.18 -23.99 13.01
C ILE A 61 -17.51 -24.22 14.49
N ARG A 62 -17.40 -23.19 15.34
CA ARG A 62 -17.72 -23.28 16.77
C ARG A 62 -19.19 -23.63 16.99
N GLU A 63 -20.09 -22.97 16.27
CA GLU A 63 -21.53 -23.24 16.32
C GLU A 63 -21.86 -24.68 15.88
N MET A 64 -21.28 -25.15 14.77
CA MET A 64 -21.46 -26.52 14.30
C MET A 64 -21.02 -27.57 15.33
N LEU A 65 -19.90 -27.33 16.02
CA LEU A 65 -19.40 -28.22 17.07
C LEU A 65 -20.30 -28.23 18.30
N MET A 66 -20.84 -27.07 18.70
CA MET A 66 -21.77 -26.99 19.83
C MET A 66 -23.09 -27.69 19.51
N ALA A 67 -23.66 -27.48 18.33
CA ALA A 67 -24.89 -28.13 17.89
C ALA A 67 -24.76 -29.67 17.91
N ARG A 68 -23.60 -30.20 17.49
CA ARG A 68 -23.33 -31.64 17.49
C ARG A 68 -23.15 -32.24 18.89
N ARG A 69 -22.72 -31.45 19.88
CA ARG A 69 -22.57 -31.89 21.29
C ARG A 69 -23.89 -31.85 22.07
N ALA A 70 -24.88 -31.10 21.58
CA ALA A 70 -26.20 -30.98 22.19
C ALA A 70 -27.18 -32.06 21.70
N GLN A 71 -26.80 -32.87 20.70
CA GLN A 71 -27.45 -34.13 20.29
C GLN A 71 -26.85 -35.31 21.04
#